data_AF-A0A1V0M4B1-F1
#
_entry.id   AF-A0A1V0M4B1-F1
#
_cell.length_a   1.000
_cell.length_b   1.000
_cell.length_c   1.000
_cell.angle_alpha   90.00
_cell.angle_beta   90.00
_cell.angle_gamma   90.00
#
_symmetry.space_group_name_H-M   'P 1'
#
loop_
_entity.id
_entity.type
_entity.pdbx_description
1 polymer ?
#
loop_
_entity_poly.entity_id
_entity_poly.type
_entity_poly.pdbx_seq_one_letter_code
_entity_poly.pdbx_strand_id
1 'polypeptide(L)'
;MKKNYGGVLETAKRAERMLQGMSNHIEQQRIEFNQTEYYQTFTKNTVAKMPMLNRRSVDLAVTEMEKQGYVFGKRQTGSTMQYALTLQNVIDIYKHRQIPTYRDKWKEAFTIFVVNLKGGVSKTVSTVTLAHGLPGRGLRR
;
A
#
# COMPACT_ATOMS: atom_id res chain seq x y z
N MET A 1 49.62 -27.74 -1.16
CA MET A 1 48.23 -27.24 -1.35
C MET A 1 48.06 -25.80 -0.86
N LYS A 2 48.70 -24.81 -1.50
CA LYS A 2 48.51 -23.37 -1.20
C LYS A 2 48.31 -22.56 -2.48
N LYS A 3 47.25 -22.86 -3.23
CA LYS A 3 46.80 -22.05 -4.38
C LYS A 3 45.32 -21.72 -4.15
N ASN A 4 44.98 -20.42 -4.22
CA ASN A 4 43.64 -19.82 -4.29
C ASN A 4 42.91 -19.29 -3.03
N TYR A 5 43.48 -19.26 -1.82
CA TYR A 5 42.79 -18.59 -0.70
C TYR A 5 42.79 -17.05 -0.77
N GLY A 6 43.83 -16.43 -1.33
CA GLY A 6 43.92 -14.96 -1.50
C GLY A 6 42.97 -14.40 -2.56
N GLY A 7 42.68 -15.18 -3.61
CA GLY A 7 41.72 -14.80 -4.65
C GLY A 7 40.28 -14.75 -4.14
N VAL A 8 39.92 -15.66 -3.22
CA VAL A 8 38.58 -15.72 -2.61
C VAL A 8 38.29 -14.46 -1.80
N LEU A 9 39.26 -13.93 -1.05
CA LEU A 9 39.09 -12.70 -0.28
C LEU A 9 38.88 -11.49 -1.19
N GLU A 10 39.62 -11.40 -2.29
CA GLU A 10 39.46 -10.31 -3.26
C GLU A 10 38.14 -10.42 -4.04
N THR A 11 37.69 -11.64 -4.37
CA THR A 11 36.35 -11.88 -4.91
C THR A 11 35.27 -11.49 -3.90
N ALA A 12 35.44 -11.82 -2.62
CA ALA A 12 34.49 -11.45 -1.56
C ALA A 12 34.38 -9.92 -1.40
N LYS A 13 35.50 -9.19 -1.36
CA LYS A 13 35.49 -7.71 -1.30
C LYS A 13 34.82 -7.08 -2.52
N ARG A 14 35.01 -7.66 -3.71
CA ARG A 14 34.33 -7.19 -4.94
C ARG A 14 32.83 -7.47 -4.88
N ALA A 15 32.43 -8.64 -4.41
CA ALA A 15 31.03 -8.98 -4.21
C ALA A 15 30.37 -8.06 -3.16
N GLU A 16 31.06 -7.74 -2.06
CA GLU A 16 30.58 -6.83 -1.04
C GLU A 16 30.33 -5.41 -1.59
N ARG A 17 31.30 -4.85 -2.34
CA ARG A 17 31.12 -3.56 -3.01
C ARG A 17 29.97 -3.58 -4.01
N MET A 18 29.82 -4.69 -4.74
CA MET A 18 28.71 -4.85 -5.69
C MET A 18 27.36 -4.92 -4.95
N LEU A 19 27.26 -5.63 -3.83
CA LEU A 19 26.05 -5.70 -3.02
C LEU A 19 25.68 -4.33 -2.43
N GLN A 20 26.65 -3.57 -1.92
CA GLN A 20 26.43 -2.21 -1.44
C GLN A 20 25.95 -1.29 -2.58
N GLY A 21 26.57 -1.40 -3.75
CA GLY A 21 26.15 -0.67 -4.96
C GLY A 21 24.74 -1.05 -5.41
N MET A 22 24.39 -2.33 -5.39
CA MET A 22 23.05 -2.82 -5.71
C MET A 22 22.00 -2.33 -4.72
N SER A 23 22.27 -2.36 -3.41
CA SER A 23 21.34 -1.84 -2.40
C SER A 23 21.03 -0.37 -2.62
N ASN A 24 22.07 0.44 -2.88
CA ASN A 24 21.89 1.87 -3.17
C ASN A 24 21.11 2.09 -4.48
N HIS A 25 21.40 1.28 -5.50
CA HIS A 25 20.72 1.39 -6.79
C HIS A 25 19.24 0.98 -6.71
N ILE A 26 18.90 -0.06 -5.94
CA ILE A 26 17.51 -0.50 -5.73
C ILE A 26 16.71 0.58 -4.99
N GLU A 27 17.28 1.19 -3.95
CA GLU A 27 16.62 2.29 -3.24
C GLU A 27 16.42 3.52 -4.15
N GLN A 28 17.42 3.88 -4.96
CA GLN A 28 17.29 4.95 -5.95
C GLN A 28 16.21 4.65 -6.99
N GLN A 29 16.19 3.45 -7.57
CA GLN A 29 15.16 3.03 -8.52
C GLN A 29 13.75 3.08 -7.89
N ARG A 30 13.61 2.63 -6.63
CA ARG A 30 12.32 2.66 -5.93
C ARG A 30 11.79 4.09 -5.77
N ILE A 31 12.67 5.04 -5.47
CA ILE A 31 12.36 6.47 -5.39
C ILE A 31 12.03 7.02 -6.78
N GLU A 32 12.85 6.72 -7.80
CA GLU A 32 12.68 7.20 -9.17
C GLU A 32 11.36 6.73 -9.82
N PHE A 33 10.93 5.50 -9.52
CA PHE A 33 9.66 4.97 -10.03
C PHE A 33 8.43 5.39 -9.22
N ASN A 34 8.56 6.22 -8.17
CA ASN A 34 7.46 6.57 -7.25
C ASN A 34 6.67 5.34 -6.77
N GLN A 35 7.32 4.17 -6.69
CA GLN A 35 6.68 2.90 -6.26
C GLN A 35 6.46 2.84 -4.75
N THR A 36 6.80 3.90 -4.04
CA THR A 36 6.44 4.11 -2.64
C THR A 36 4.95 4.39 -2.45
N GLU A 37 4.27 4.93 -3.46
CA GLU A 37 2.87 5.35 -3.33
C GLU A 37 1.89 4.40 -4.03
N TYR A 38 0.84 4.05 -3.31
CA TYR A 38 -0.25 3.24 -3.84
C TYR A 38 -1.05 4.05 -4.87
N TYR A 39 -0.88 3.74 -6.15
CA TYR A 39 -1.43 4.53 -7.27
C TYR A 39 -2.97 4.50 -7.39
N GLN A 40 -3.65 3.57 -6.71
CA GLN A 40 -5.10 3.46 -6.88
C GLN A 40 -5.82 4.66 -6.25
N THR A 41 -6.38 5.49 -7.11
CA THR A 41 -7.25 6.61 -6.74
C THR A 41 -8.71 6.24 -6.98
N PHE A 42 -9.59 6.82 -6.17
CA PHE A 42 -11.02 6.57 -6.19
C PHE A 42 -11.78 7.86 -6.50
N THR A 43 -12.83 7.74 -7.31
CA THR A 43 -13.77 8.84 -7.51
C THR A 43 -14.77 8.88 -6.35
N LYS A 44 -15.40 10.03 -6.11
CA LYS A 44 -16.52 10.14 -5.14
C LYS A 44 -17.62 9.10 -5.39
N ASN A 45 -17.92 8.83 -6.66
CA ASN A 45 -18.91 7.84 -7.06
C ASN A 45 -18.50 6.40 -6.68
N THR A 46 -17.21 6.08 -6.79
CA THR A 46 -16.69 4.78 -6.38
C THR A 46 -16.76 4.62 -4.87
N VAL A 47 -16.39 5.66 -4.11
CA VAL A 47 -16.46 5.65 -2.64
C VAL A 47 -17.90 5.54 -2.15
N ALA A 48 -18.85 6.18 -2.83
CA ALA A 48 -20.26 6.09 -2.52
C ALA A 48 -20.87 4.68 -2.70
N LYS A 49 -20.20 3.77 -3.43
CA LYS A 49 -20.61 2.37 -3.59
C LYS A 49 -20.00 1.43 -2.56
N MET A 50 -19.13 1.94 -1.68
CA MET A 50 -18.47 1.11 -0.67
C MET A 50 -19.41 0.83 0.51
N PRO A 51 -19.18 -0.25 1.28
CA PRO A 51 -20.04 -0.63 2.39
C PRO A 51 -20.24 0.51 3.39
N MET A 52 -21.46 0.67 3.93
CA MET A 52 -21.82 1.70 4.92
C MET A 52 -21.76 3.16 4.41
N LEU A 53 -21.36 3.39 3.16
CA LEU A 53 -21.35 4.70 2.52
C LEU A 53 -22.47 4.81 1.49
N ASN A 54 -22.93 6.03 1.28
CA ASN A 54 -23.86 6.40 0.20
C ASN A 54 -23.47 7.77 -0.37
N ARG A 55 -24.00 8.11 -1.55
CA ARG A 55 -23.64 9.35 -2.27
C ARG A 55 -23.75 10.60 -1.38
N ARG A 56 -24.87 10.77 -0.69
CA ARG A 56 -25.14 11.92 0.18
C ARG A 56 -24.14 11.98 1.36
N SER A 57 -23.87 10.85 2.00
CA SER A 57 -22.96 10.78 3.14
C SER A 57 -21.52 11.11 2.76
N VAL A 58 -21.08 10.72 1.56
CA VAL A 58 -19.74 11.01 1.06
C VAL A 58 -19.64 12.50 0.71
N ASP A 59 -20.65 13.07 0.07
CA ASP A 59 -20.64 14.50 -0.28
C ASP A 59 -20.63 15.38 0.97
N LEU A 60 -21.47 15.07 1.97
CA LEU A 60 -21.48 15.78 3.25
C LEU A 60 -20.12 15.68 3.97
N ALA A 61 -19.58 14.47 4.10
CA ALA A 61 -18.30 14.26 4.77
C ALA A 61 -17.16 15.01 4.07
N VAL A 62 -17.10 14.98 2.73
CA VAL A 62 -16.08 15.73 1.99
C VAL A 62 -16.22 17.23 2.21
N THR A 63 -17.42 17.77 2.17
CA THR A 63 -17.64 19.21 2.41
C THR A 63 -17.29 19.61 3.85
N GLU A 64 -17.64 18.80 4.84
CA GLU A 64 -17.30 19.06 6.25
C GLU A 64 -15.80 18.97 6.50
N MET A 65 -15.14 17.96 5.93
CA MET A 65 -13.68 17.80 6.03
C MET A 65 -12.94 18.93 5.30
N GLU A 66 -13.38 19.35 4.11
CA GLU A 66 -12.80 20.52 3.41
C GLU A 66 -12.99 21.81 4.23
N LYS A 67 -14.13 21.99 4.90
CA LYS A 67 -14.36 23.12 5.82
C LYS A 67 -13.44 23.10 7.04
N GLN A 68 -13.07 21.92 7.53
CA GLN A 68 -12.10 21.74 8.61
C GLN A 68 -10.64 21.93 8.14
N GLY A 69 -10.42 22.21 6.85
CA GLY A 69 -9.10 22.43 6.26
C GLY A 69 -8.46 21.19 5.64
N TYR A 70 -9.17 20.07 5.54
CA TYR A 70 -8.66 18.87 4.87
C TYR A 70 -8.64 19.05 3.35
N VAL A 71 -7.50 18.83 2.71
CA VAL A 71 -7.34 19.01 1.27
C VAL A 71 -7.39 17.65 0.56
N PHE A 72 -8.45 17.41 -0.21
CA PHE A 72 -8.53 16.22 -1.06
C PHE A 72 -7.79 16.43 -2.39
N GLY A 73 -7.07 15.41 -2.83
CA GLY A 73 -6.46 15.36 -4.16
C GLY A 73 -7.50 15.49 -5.27
N LYS A 74 -7.22 16.36 -6.24
CA LYS A 74 -8.03 16.57 -7.45
C LYS A 74 -7.13 16.36 -8.66
N ARG A 75 -7.62 15.61 -9.64
CA ARG A 75 -6.93 15.36 -10.92
C ARG A 75 -7.71 16.03 -12.04
N GLN A 76 -7.00 16.78 -12.87
CA GLN A 76 -7.58 17.33 -14.08
C GLN A 76 -7.88 16.21 -15.07
N THR A 77 -9.15 16.06 -15.45
CA THR A 77 -9.61 15.11 -16.45
C THR A 77 -10.32 15.90 -17.54
N GLY A 78 -9.61 16.17 -18.63
CA GLY A 78 -10.08 17.08 -19.69
C GLY A 78 -10.24 18.51 -19.17
N SER A 79 -11.43 19.08 -19.34
CA SER A 79 -11.78 20.44 -18.89
C SER A 79 -12.25 20.52 -17.43
N THR A 80 -12.40 19.39 -16.72
CA THR A 80 -12.97 19.34 -15.38
C THR A 80 -12.00 18.80 -14.33
N MET A 81 -12.07 19.34 -13.12
CA MET A 81 -11.32 18.82 -11.96
C MET A 81 -12.14 17.73 -11.29
N GLN A 82 -11.66 16.49 -11.32
CA GLN A 82 -12.30 15.36 -10.65
C GLN A 82 -11.55 14.99 -9.37
N TYR A 83 -12.27 14.57 -8.33
CA TYR A 83 -11.65 14.09 -7.10
C TYR A 83 -10.91 12.78 -7.36
N ALA A 84 -9.65 12.75 -6.93
CA ALA A 84 -8.77 11.59 -6.95
C ALA A 84 -8.43 11.23 -5.49
N LEU A 85 -9.34 10.48 -4.86
CA LEU A 85 -9.24 10.12 -3.45
C LEU A 85 -8.25 8.98 -3.27
N THR A 86 -7.24 9.14 -2.42
CA THR A 86 -6.33 8.05 -2.05
C THR A 86 -7.03 7.07 -1.10
N LEU A 87 -6.42 5.90 -0.88
CA LEU A 87 -6.90 4.96 0.14
C LEU A 87 -7.00 5.62 1.53
N GLN A 88 -6.05 6.49 1.88
CA GLN A 88 -6.05 7.21 3.15
C GLN A 88 -7.23 8.17 3.26
N ASN A 89 -7.53 8.94 2.19
CA ASN A 89 -8.68 9.83 2.15
C ASN A 89 -9.99 9.07 2.40
N VAL A 90 -10.10 7.85 1.86
CA VAL A 90 -11.27 6.99 2.09
C VAL A 90 -11.35 6.55 3.55
N ILE A 91 -10.24 6.09 4.15
CA ILE A 91 -10.18 5.72 5.57
C ILE A 91 -10.58 6.90 6.46
N ASP A 92 -10.13 8.11 6.14
CA ASP A 92 -10.45 9.31 6.91
C ASP A 92 -11.94 9.68 6.79
N ILE A 93 -12.57 9.48 5.63
CA ILE A 93 -14.03 9.60 5.49
C ILE A 93 -14.76 8.60 6.41
N TYR A 94 -14.29 7.35 6.49
CA TYR A 94 -14.88 6.35 7.42
C TYR A 94 -14.72 6.78 8.88
N LYS A 95 -13.56 7.34 9.26
CA LYS A 95 -13.30 7.87 10.61
C LYS A 95 -14.17 9.08 10.93
N HIS A 96 -14.31 10.04 10.01
CA HIS A 96 -15.17 11.21 10.18
C HIS A 96 -16.64 10.80 10.40
N ARG A 97 -17.06 9.72 9.73
CA ARG A 97 -18.39 9.12 9.93
C ARG A 97 -18.50 8.22 11.16
N GLN A 98 -17.45 8.13 11.98
CA GLN A 98 -17.41 7.34 13.22
C GLN A 98 -17.73 5.85 13.00
N ILE A 99 -17.36 5.31 11.84
CA ILE A 99 -17.52 3.88 11.57
C ILE A 99 -16.41 3.12 12.31
N PRO A 100 -16.74 2.14 13.16
CA PRO A 100 -15.74 1.42 13.96
C PRO A 100 -14.76 0.68 13.06
N THR A 101 -13.47 0.81 13.36
CA THR A 101 -12.40 0.14 12.64
C THR A 101 -12.27 -1.32 13.11
N TYR A 102 -11.56 -2.14 12.33
CA TYR A 102 -11.31 -3.53 12.71
C TYR A 102 -10.65 -3.66 14.09
N ARG A 103 -9.74 -2.72 14.42
CA ARG A 103 -9.03 -2.66 15.70
C ARG A 103 -9.93 -2.30 16.87
N ASP A 104 -11.01 -1.56 16.63
CA ASP A 104 -12.00 -1.23 17.68
C ASP A 104 -12.84 -2.46 18.05
N LYS A 105 -13.06 -3.35 17.08
CA LYS A 105 -13.81 -4.60 17.28
C LYS A 105 -12.97 -5.73 17.87
N TRP A 106 -11.70 -5.84 17.47
CA TRP A 106 -10.80 -6.91 17.88
C TRP A 106 -9.51 -6.33 18.48
N LYS A 107 -9.30 -6.57 19.78
CA LYS A 107 -8.21 -5.98 20.55
C LYS A 107 -6.88 -6.72 20.42
N GLU A 108 -6.91 -7.98 19.99
CA GLU A 108 -5.74 -8.84 19.89
C GLU A 108 -5.36 -9.12 18.44
N ALA A 109 -4.07 -9.37 18.22
CA ALA A 109 -3.57 -9.76 16.91
C ALA A 109 -4.04 -11.18 16.55
N PHE A 110 -4.54 -11.36 15.33
CA PHE A 110 -4.88 -12.68 14.79
C PHE A 110 -3.73 -13.20 13.91
N THR A 111 -2.98 -14.17 14.42
CA THR A 111 -1.82 -14.75 13.74
C THR A 111 -2.25 -15.85 12.77
N ILE A 112 -1.93 -15.70 11.49
CA ILE A 112 -2.22 -16.68 10.43
C ILE A 112 -0.91 -17.32 9.98
N PHE A 113 -0.80 -18.65 10.08
CA PHE A 113 0.34 -19.41 9.57
C PHE A 113 -0.01 -20.08 8.24
N VAL A 114 0.57 -19.56 7.14
CA VAL A 114 0.33 -20.09 5.79
C VAL A 114 1.30 -21.25 5.53
N VAL A 115 0.77 -22.48 5.57
CA VAL A 115 1.59 -23.69 5.45
C VAL A 115 1.57 -24.23 4.03
N ASN A 116 2.74 -24.63 3.56
CA ASN A 116 2.89 -25.57 2.47
C ASN A 116 4.20 -26.34 2.61
N LEU A 117 4.15 -27.66 2.54
CA LEU A 117 5.29 -28.55 2.75
C LEU A 117 6.23 -28.61 1.53
N LYS A 118 5.75 -28.22 0.34
CA LYS A 118 6.57 -28.22 -0.88
C LYS A 118 7.34 -26.90 -1.05
N GLY A 119 8.54 -26.94 -1.62
CA GLY A 119 9.29 -25.74 -2.05
C GLY A 119 8.69 -25.14 -3.33
N GLY A 120 8.73 -23.82 -3.51
CA GLY A 120 8.30 -23.15 -4.77
C GLY A 120 6.79 -23.00 -5.00
N VAL A 121 5.95 -23.52 -4.10
CA VAL A 121 4.47 -23.50 -4.16
C VAL A 121 3.84 -22.21 -3.63
N SER A 122 4.43 -21.05 -3.95
CA SER A 122 3.78 -19.74 -3.75
C SER A 122 3.50 -19.32 -2.29
N LYS A 123 4.12 -19.90 -1.26
CA LYS A 123 3.91 -19.45 0.14
C LYS A 123 4.15 -17.95 0.33
N THR A 124 5.30 -17.47 -0.17
CA THR A 124 5.69 -16.06 -0.05
C THR A 124 4.78 -15.17 -0.88
N VAL A 125 4.58 -15.50 -2.16
CA VAL A 125 3.75 -14.70 -3.07
C VAL A 125 2.30 -14.67 -2.57
N SER A 126 1.73 -15.81 -2.17
CA SER A 126 0.36 -15.88 -1.65
C SER A 126 0.19 -15.10 -0.35
N THR A 127 1.14 -15.19 0.57
CA THR A 127 1.10 -14.42 1.84
C THR A 127 1.17 -12.91 1.57
N VAL A 128 2.09 -12.48 0.71
CA VAL A 128 2.25 -11.06 0.36
C VAL A 128 1.03 -10.54 -0.41
N THR A 129 0.53 -11.30 -1.39
CA THR A 129 -0.69 -10.95 -2.13
C THR A 129 -1.92 -10.93 -1.24
N LEU A 130 -2.03 -11.83 -0.27
CA LEU A 130 -3.11 -11.82 0.72
C LEU A 130 -3.02 -10.57 1.61
N ALA A 131 -1.82 -10.25 2.10
CA ALA A 131 -1.58 -9.07 2.94
C ALA A 131 -1.83 -7.75 2.18
N HIS A 132 -1.51 -7.67 0.89
CA HIS A 132 -1.84 -6.51 0.06
C HIS A 132 -3.32 -6.48 -0.34
N GLY A 133 -3.92 -7.64 -0.57
CA GLY A 133 -5.30 -7.76 -1.05
C GLY A 133 -6.34 -7.51 0.03
N LEU A 134 -6.11 -7.96 1.27
CA LEU A 134 -7.08 -7.83 2.37
C LEU A 134 -7.43 -6.36 2.70
N PRO A 135 -6.46 -5.44 2.85
CA PRO A 135 -6.75 -4.02 3.06
C PRO A 135 -7.51 -3.38 1.89
N GLY A 136 -7.22 -3.79 0.65
CA GLY A 136 -7.89 -3.26 -0.55
C GLY A 136 -9.28 -3.85 -0.83
N ARG A 137 -9.58 -5.07 -0.34
CA ARG A 137 -10.84 -5.78 -0.64
C ARG A 137 -12.03 -5.33 0.20
N GLY A 138 -11.81 -4.70 1.36
CA GLY A 138 -12.88 -4.11 2.17
C GLY A 138 -13.68 -3.01 1.47
N LEU A 139 -13.21 -2.56 0.30
CA LEU A 139 -13.73 -1.43 -0.47
C LEU A 139 -14.44 -1.86 -1.78
N ARG A 140 -14.58 -3.17 -2.06
CA ARG A 140 -15.13 -3.71 -3.33
C ARG A 140 -16.34 -4.65 -3.16
N ARG A 141 -17.18 -4.47 -2.15
CA ARG A 141 -18.46 -5.19 -2.06
C ARG A 141 -19.61 -4.23 -1.91
#